data_AF-K5UFZ2-F1
#
_entry.id   AF-K5UFZ2-F1
#
_cell.length_a   1.000
_cell.length_b   1.000
_cell.length_c   1.000
_cell.angle_alpha   90.00
_cell.angle_beta   90.00
_cell.angle_gamma   90.00
#
_symmetry.space_group_name_H-M   'P 1'
#
loop_
_entity.id
_entity.type
_entity.pdbx_description
1 polymer ?
#
loop_
_entity_poly.entity_id
_entity_poly.type
_entity_poly.pdbx_seq_one_letter_code
_entity_poly.pdbx_strand_id
1 'polypeptide(L)'
;MKDPVPHKKGEGAFLIVSDFISGDYGWLRSPDGKKSAQVLFRAGKDKDGYFTHENIIKQVTHAMKILQKHNSCDQHIFVFDNATTHRKHANNALFATHMSMSPTKKRNRIWSINVSDINEATGRVKLSPRGKQLKKHVHIADRRFADGTPQSLYFPRVIRGLGSSKAWLRS
;
A
#
# COMPACT_ATOMS: atom_id res chain seq x y z
N MET A 1 37.60 27.19 -17.86
CA MET A 1 36.19 26.71 -17.81
C MET A 1 35.73 26.84 -16.37
N LYS A 2 34.55 27.43 -16.11
CA LYS A 2 33.98 27.46 -14.75
C LYS A 2 33.30 26.13 -14.47
N ASP A 3 33.54 25.57 -13.29
CA ASP A 3 32.86 24.36 -12.85
C ASP A 3 31.35 24.60 -12.74
N PRO A 4 30.51 23.61 -13.10
CA PRO A 4 29.06 23.74 -13.00
C PRO A 4 28.63 23.86 -11.53
N VAL A 5 27.87 24.91 -11.22
CA VAL A 5 27.30 25.13 -9.88
C VAL A 5 25.97 24.38 -9.77
N PRO A 6 25.80 23.46 -8.80
CA PRO A 6 24.52 22.75 -8.63
C PRO A 6 23.41 23.71 -8.19
N HIS A 7 22.34 23.80 -8.98
CA HIS A 7 21.13 24.52 -8.59
C HIS A 7 20.16 23.60 -7.84
N LYS A 8 19.45 24.14 -6.83
CA LYS A 8 18.33 23.41 -6.21
C LYS A 8 17.27 23.13 -7.29
N LYS A 9 16.85 21.87 -7.39
CA LYS A 9 15.72 21.47 -8.21
C LYS A 9 14.49 22.29 -7.79
N GLY A 10 13.90 23.03 -8.73
CA GLY A 10 12.67 23.78 -8.47
C GLY A 10 11.51 22.84 -8.13
N GLU A 11 10.42 23.40 -7.58
CA GLU A 11 9.22 22.62 -7.20
C GLU A 11 8.50 21.94 -8.38
N GLY A 12 8.95 22.24 -9.61
CA GLY A 12 8.61 21.60 -10.89
C GLY A 12 7.28 20.88 -10.91
N ALA A 13 6.22 21.55 -11.38
CA ALA A 13 4.92 20.92 -11.56
C ALA A 13 5.04 19.76 -12.58
N PHE A 14 4.58 18.58 -12.19
CA PHE A 14 4.57 17.40 -13.05
C PHE A 14 3.16 16.83 -13.13
N LEU A 15 2.73 16.51 -14.34
CA LEU A 15 1.50 15.80 -14.60
C LEU A 15 1.86 14.34 -14.92
N ILE A 16 1.37 13.43 -14.09
CA ILE A 16 1.46 12.01 -14.35
C ILE A 16 0.19 11.61 -15.10
N VAL A 17 0.35 10.91 -16.22
CA VAL A 17 -0.72 10.25 -16.96
C VAL A 17 -0.48 8.75 -16.87
N SER A 18 -1.44 8.03 -16.31
CA SER A 18 -1.41 6.57 -16.23
C SER A 18 -2.63 6.03 -16.96
N ASP A 19 -2.48 5.00 -17.78
CA ASP A 19 -3.58 4.41 -18.57
C ASP A 19 -3.27 2.95 -18.93
N PHE A 20 -4.25 2.22 -19.47
CA PHE A 20 -4.09 0.86 -19.99
C PHE A 20 -4.37 0.81 -21.48
N ILE A 21 -3.61 -0.01 -22.19
CA ILE A 21 -3.78 -0.24 -23.63
C ILE A 21 -3.73 -1.74 -23.93
N SER A 22 -4.58 -2.19 -24.86
CA SER A 22 -4.60 -3.54 -25.40
C SER A 22 -4.44 -3.49 -26.93
N GLY A 23 -3.91 -4.56 -27.51
CA GLY A 23 -3.88 -4.74 -28.97
C GLY A 23 -5.27 -4.77 -29.59
N ASP A 24 -6.24 -5.41 -28.90
CA ASP A 24 -7.58 -5.64 -29.44
C ASP A 24 -8.54 -4.47 -29.19
N TYR A 25 -8.36 -3.75 -28.08
CA TYR A 25 -9.30 -2.70 -27.65
C TYR A 25 -8.71 -1.28 -27.73
N GLY A 26 -7.41 -1.16 -27.99
CA GLY A 26 -6.71 0.12 -27.86
C GLY A 26 -6.71 0.63 -26.41
N TRP A 27 -6.82 1.94 -26.23
CA TRP A 27 -6.89 2.56 -24.90
C TRP A 27 -8.14 2.11 -24.15
N LEU A 28 -7.98 1.70 -22.89
CA LEU A 28 -9.07 1.12 -22.12
C LEU A 28 -10.15 2.16 -21.78
N ARG A 29 -11.25 2.09 -22.51
CA ARG A 29 -12.41 2.97 -22.42
C ARG A 29 -13.70 2.18 -22.60
N SER A 30 -14.81 2.72 -22.11
CA SER A 30 -16.12 2.17 -22.47
C SER A 30 -16.41 2.40 -23.95
N PRO A 31 -17.24 1.56 -24.59
CA PRO A 31 -17.59 1.71 -26.01
C PRO A 31 -18.23 3.07 -26.35
N ASP A 32 -18.92 3.70 -25.40
CA ASP A 32 -19.51 5.04 -25.53
C ASP A 32 -18.53 6.18 -25.23
N GLY A 33 -17.26 5.87 -24.91
CA GLY A 33 -16.21 6.83 -24.57
C GLY A 33 -16.38 7.56 -23.24
N LYS A 34 -17.45 7.30 -22.46
CA LYS A 34 -17.77 8.05 -21.23
C LYS A 34 -16.95 7.63 -20.02
N LYS A 35 -16.37 6.42 -20.04
CA LYS A 35 -15.50 5.91 -18.98
C LYS A 35 -14.13 5.62 -19.57
N SER A 36 -13.08 5.94 -18.81
CA SER A 36 -11.70 5.64 -19.16
C SER A 36 -10.95 5.18 -17.92
N ALA A 37 -10.01 4.26 -18.10
CA ALA A 37 -9.08 3.87 -17.04
C ALA A 37 -7.95 4.90 -16.83
N GLN A 38 -7.91 5.97 -17.63
CA GLN A 38 -6.90 7.01 -17.53
C GLN A 38 -6.99 7.75 -16.19
N VAL A 39 -5.83 7.98 -15.60
CA VAL A 39 -5.66 8.83 -14.42
C VAL A 39 -4.72 9.96 -14.75
N LEU A 40 -5.21 11.19 -14.58
CA LEU A 40 -4.42 12.41 -14.57
C LEU A 40 -4.11 12.76 -13.11
N PHE A 41 -2.84 12.89 -12.77
CA PHE A 41 -2.41 13.14 -11.39
C PHE A 41 -1.40 14.29 -11.36
N ARG A 42 -1.76 15.38 -10.68
CA ARG A 42 -0.90 16.57 -10.54
C ARG A 42 -0.02 16.38 -9.33
N ALA A 43 1.22 16.02 -9.58
CA ALA A 43 2.10 15.65 -8.50
C ALA A 43 2.95 16.83 -8.02
N GLY A 44 3.38 16.75 -6.77
CA GLY A 44 4.15 17.79 -6.09
C GLY A 44 3.61 18.16 -4.72
N LYS A 45 4.46 18.86 -3.95
CA LYS A 45 4.06 19.50 -2.68
C LYS A 45 2.97 20.52 -3.00
N ASP A 46 1.89 20.51 -2.21
CA ASP A 46 0.69 21.36 -2.41
C ASP A 46 -0.16 21.06 -3.67
N LYS A 47 0.04 19.89 -4.29
CA LYS A 47 -0.85 19.34 -5.33
C LYS A 47 -1.54 18.06 -4.83
N ASP A 48 -1.62 17.02 -5.66
CA ASP A 48 -2.22 15.72 -5.32
C ASP A 48 -1.24 14.84 -4.51
N GLY A 49 0.00 15.30 -4.31
CA GLY A 49 1.05 14.60 -3.58
C GLY A 49 1.89 13.71 -4.49
N TYR A 50 2.12 12.47 -4.07
CA TYR A 50 2.84 11.46 -4.85
C TYR A 50 1.86 10.40 -5.37
N PHE A 51 2.09 9.88 -6.57
CA PHE A 51 1.30 8.77 -7.10
C PHE A 51 1.65 7.50 -6.33
N THR A 52 0.73 7.03 -5.49
CA THR A 52 0.99 5.93 -4.54
C THR A 52 0.44 4.59 -5.02
N HIS A 53 0.79 3.51 -4.31
CA HIS A 53 0.18 2.19 -4.52
C HIS A 53 -1.35 2.18 -4.43
N GLU A 54 -1.96 3.06 -3.64
CA GLU A 54 -3.42 3.12 -3.52
C GLU A 54 -4.04 3.71 -4.79
N ASN A 55 -3.34 4.65 -5.44
CA ASN A 55 -3.77 5.19 -6.73
C ASN A 55 -3.75 4.10 -7.80
N ILE A 56 -2.71 3.25 -7.81
CA ILE A 56 -2.61 2.08 -8.71
C ILE A 56 -3.77 1.11 -8.44
N ILE A 57 -4.00 0.72 -7.19
CA ILE A 57 -5.10 -0.20 -6.83
C ILE A 57 -6.46 0.37 -7.28
N LYS A 58 -6.70 1.68 -7.03
CA LYS A 58 -7.93 2.36 -7.45
C LYS A 58 -8.09 2.35 -8.96
N GLN A 59 -7.02 2.65 -9.71
CA GLN A 59 -7.02 2.65 -11.17
C GLN A 59 -7.31 1.26 -11.73
N VAL A 60 -6.60 0.22 -11.25
CA VAL A 60 -6.80 -1.17 -11.69
C VAL A 60 -8.22 -1.65 -11.36
N THR A 61 -8.71 -1.35 -10.16
CA THR A 61 -10.10 -1.70 -9.78
C THR A 61 -11.12 -1.02 -10.70
N HIS A 62 -10.87 0.23 -11.10
CA HIS A 62 -11.72 0.91 -12.07
C HIS A 62 -11.63 0.28 -13.47
N ALA A 63 -10.43 -0.03 -13.94
CA ALA A 63 -10.19 -0.73 -15.20
C ALA A 63 -10.92 -2.08 -15.26
N MET A 64 -10.81 -2.88 -14.20
CA MET A 64 -11.53 -4.15 -14.06
C MET A 64 -13.04 -3.98 -14.17
N LYS A 65 -13.62 -2.91 -13.61
CA LYS A 65 -15.06 -2.61 -13.74
C LYS A 65 -15.47 -2.25 -15.17
N ILE A 66 -14.60 -1.59 -15.93
CA ILE A 66 -14.84 -1.30 -17.35
C ILE A 66 -14.84 -2.61 -18.14
N LEU A 67 -13.80 -3.43 -17.97
CA LEU A 67 -13.66 -4.71 -18.65
C LEU A 67 -14.78 -5.69 -18.31
N GLN A 68 -15.15 -5.81 -17.03
CA GLN A 68 -16.24 -6.69 -16.60
C GLN A 68 -17.60 -6.25 -17.19
N LYS A 69 -17.77 -4.96 -17.48
CA LYS A 69 -19.02 -4.46 -18.06
C LYS A 69 -19.09 -4.61 -19.58
N HIS A 70 -17.96 -4.47 -20.26
CA HIS A 70 -17.93 -4.31 -21.72
C HIS A 70 -17.20 -5.44 -22.46
N ASN A 71 -16.38 -6.22 -21.76
CA ASN A 71 -15.51 -7.27 -22.31
C ASN A 71 -15.47 -8.49 -21.36
N SER A 72 -16.63 -8.87 -20.81
CA SER A 72 -16.73 -9.91 -19.76
C SER A 72 -16.39 -11.32 -20.24
N CYS A 73 -16.43 -11.56 -21.55
CA CYS A 73 -16.18 -12.88 -22.13
C CYS A 73 -14.69 -13.21 -22.25
N ASP A 74 -13.83 -12.20 -22.18
CA ASP A 74 -12.40 -12.33 -22.43
C ASP A 74 -11.63 -12.45 -21.10
N GLN A 75 -10.51 -13.17 -21.12
CA GLN A 75 -9.57 -13.22 -20.01
C GLN A 75 -8.56 -12.07 -20.15
N HIS A 76 -8.51 -11.19 -19.15
CA HIS A 76 -7.66 -10.00 -19.18
C HIS A 76 -6.44 -10.17 -18.28
N ILE A 77 -5.25 -9.88 -18.83
CA ILE A 77 -3.99 -9.90 -18.09
C ILE A 77 -3.45 -8.47 -18.02
N PHE A 78 -3.29 -7.94 -16.80
CA PHE A 78 -2.63 -6.66 -16.58
C PHE A 78 -1.13 -6.88 -16.42
N VAL A 79 -0.32 -6.17 -17.23
CA VAL A 79 1.14 -6.21 -17.16
C VAL A 79 1.65 -4.85 -16.68
N PHE A 80 2.52 -4.87 -15.68
CA PHE A 80 3.18 -3.68 -15.12
C PHE A 80 4.69 -3.83 -15.22
N ASP A 81 5.40 -2.71 -15.22
CA ASP A 81 6.83 -2.74 -15.01
C ASP A 81 7.18 -3.00 -13.53
N ASN A 82 8.47 -3.15 -13.25
CA ASN A 82 8.96 -3.42 -11.89
C ASN A 82 9.12 -2.15 -11.03
N ALA A 83 8.41 -1.06 -11.33
CA ALA A 83 8.47 0.14 -10.51
C ALA A 83 8.10 -0.18 -9.05
N THR A 84 8.80 0.47 -8.12
CA THR A 84 8.67 0.19 -6.68
C THR A 84 7.25 0.42 -6.16
N THR A 85 6.49 1.30 -6.80
CA THR A 85 5.08 1.58 -6.53
C THR A 85 4.16 0.42 -6.90
N HIS A 86 4.46 -0.34 -7.97
CA HIS A 86 3.70 -1.53 -8.36
C HIS A 86 4.04 -2.76 -7.52
N ARG A 87 5.26 -2.83 -6.96
CA ARG A 87 5.71 -3.93 -6.11
C ARG A 87 5.34 -3.80 -4.64
N LYS A 88 4.61 -2.76 -4.25
CA LYS A 88 4.31 -2.51 -2.84
C LYS A 88 3.24 -3.48 -2.32
N HIS A 89 3.57 -4.22 -1.26
CA HIS A 89 2.62 -5.02 -0.50
C HIS A 89 1.76 -4.16 0.45
N ALA A 90 0.66 -4.73 0.94
CA ALA A 90 -0.17 -4.11 1.96
C ALA A 90 0.68 -3.67 3.17
N ASN A 91 0.30 -2.56 3.81
CA ASN A 91 1.10 -1.96 4.90
C ASN A 91 1.30 -2.91 6.10
N ASN A 92 0.40 -3.88 6.29
CA ASN A 92 0.46 -4.91 7.34
C ASN A 92 0.81 -6.31 6.79
N ALA A 93 1.27 -6.42 5.54
CA ALA A 93 1.64 -7.70 4.96
C ALA A 93 2.83 -8.31 5.71
N LEU A 94 2.78 -9.62 5.91
CA LEU A 94 3.88 -10.38 6.49
C LEU A 94 5.06 -10.36 5.52
N PHE A 95 6.19 -9.82 5.96
CA PHE A 95 7.43 -9.76 5.20
C PHE A 95 8.58 -10.25 6.06
N ALA A 96 9.36 -11.21 5.55
CA ALA A 96 10.39 -11.89 6.33
C ALA A 96 11.45 -10.93 6.90
N THR A 97 11.82 -9.88 6.16
CA THR A 97 12.82 -8.90 6.64
C THR A 97 12.32 -7.98 7.75
N HIS A 98 11.01 -7.92 7.98
CA HIS A 98 10.41 -7.19 9.11
C HIS A 98 10.23 -8.06 10.35
N MET A 99 10.51 -9.36 10.27
CA MET A 99 10.44 -10.25 11.41
C MET A 99 11.74 -10.19 12.22
N SER A 100 11.61 -10.17 13.55
CA SER A 100 12.78 -10.24 14.43
C SER A 100 13.42 -11.63 14.35
N MET A 101 14.71 -11.67 14.04
CA MET A 101 15.48 -12.92 14.03
C MET A 101 15.66 -13.52 15.44
N SER A 102 15.52 -12.71 16.50
CA SER A 102 15.70 -13.13 17.89
C SER A 102 14.39 -13.05 18.69
N PRO A 103 14.22 -13.87 19.75
CA PRO A 103 13.08 -13.78 20.64
C PRO A 103 12.87 -12.36 21.18
N THR A 104 11.62 -11.94 21.22
CA THR A 104 11.22 -10.60 21.63
C THR A 104 11.61 -10.33 23.09
N LYS A 105 12.45 -9.32 23.34
CA LYS A 105 12.82 -8.91 24.71
C LYS A 105 11.58 -8.39 25.45
N LYS A 106 11.41 -8.74 26.74
CA LYS A 106 10.24 -8.33 27.57
C LYS A 106 9.90 -6.83 27.50
N ARG A 107 10.91 -5.97 27.31
CA ARG A 107 10.77 -4.50 27.24
C ARG A 107 10.63 -3.94 25.82
N ASN A 108 10.79 -4.75 24.77
CA ASN A 108 10.71 -4.28 23.38
C ASN A 108 9.93 -5.29 22.53
N ARG A 109 8.61 -5.10 22.43
CA ARG A 109 7.69 -5.97 21.68
C ARG A 109 7.71 -5.63 20.19
N ILE A 110 8.76 -6.06 19.49
CA ILE A 110 9.02 -5.73 18.07
C ILE A 110 8.19 -6.62 17.12
N TRP A 111 6.92 -6.88 17.42
CA TRP A 111 6.05 -7.69 16.55
C TRP A 111 5.09 -6.84 15.71
N SER A 112 5.44 -5.58 15.45
CA SER A 112 4.63 -4.62 14.69
C SER A 112 5.45 -3.95 13.60
N ILE A 113 4.76 -3.53 12.53
CA ILE A 113 5.34 -2.82 11.39
C ILE A 113 5.15 -1.33 11.60
N ASN A 114 6.21 -0.55 11.34
CA ASN A 114 6.13 0.90 11.31
C ASN A 114 5.56 1.35 9.96
N VAL A 115 4.34 1.87 9.97
CA VAL A 115 3.67 2.40 8.78
C VAL A 115 3.50 3.90 8.91
N SER A 116 3.46 4.63 7.79
CA SER A 116 3.15 6.06 7.82
C SER A 116 1.78 6.29 8.47
N ASP A 117 1.69 7.26 9.37
CA ASP A 117 0.42 7.64 9.96
C ASP A 117 -0.34 8.53 8.97
N ILE A 118 -1.46 8.04 8.45
CA ILE A 118 -2.28 8.71 7.44
C ILE A 118 -3.47 9.35 8.14
N ASN A 119 -3.80 10.58 7.77
CA ASN A 119 -5.05 11.22 8.16
C ASN A 119 -6.19 10.64 7.31
N GLU A 120 -7.14 9.95 7.94
CA GLU A 120 -8.21 9.24 7.25
C GLU A 120 -9.15 10.16 6.45
N ALA A 121 -9.37 11.39 6.91
CA ALA A 121 -10.23 12.36 6.22
C ALA A 121 -9.57 12.93 4.94
N THR A 122 -8.25 13.03 4.91
CA THR A 122 -7.52 13.68 3.79
C THR A 122 -6.70 12.72 2.94
N GLY A 123 -6.46 11.49 3.41
CA GLY A 123 -5.56 10.52 2.77
C GLY A 123 -4.08 10.91 2.79
N ARG A 124 -3.71 12.01 3.47
CA ARG A 124 -2.34 12.53 3.51
C ARG A 124 -1.58 12.01 4.73
N VAL A 125 -0.26 11.85 4.59
CA VAL A 125 0.62 11.47 5.71
C VAL A 125 0.67 12.60 6.73
N LYS A 126 0.45 12.29 8.01
CA LYS A 126 0.57 13.25 9.10
C LYS A 126 2.03 13.66 9.28
N LEU A 127 2.23 14.96 9.49
CA LEU A 127 3.55 15.54 9.70
C LEU A 127 3.67 16.00 11.16
N SER A 128 4.86 15.85 11.72
CA SER A 128 5.22 16.50 12.99
C SER A 128 5.35 18.01 12.79
N PRO A 129 5.35 18.81 13.88
CA PRO A 129 5.59 20.26 13.79
C PRO A 129 6.90 20.64 13.10
N ARG A 130 7.88 19.72 13.04
CA ARG A 130 9.16 19.88 12.37
C ARG A 130 9.15 19.40 10.90
N GLY A 131 7.98 19.08 10.35
CA GLY A 131 7.80 18.61 8.97
C GLY A 131 8.18 17.16 8.71
N LYS A 132 8.56 16.38 9.73
CA LYS A 132 8.86 14.94 9.58
C LYS A 132 7.58 14.11 9.52
N GLN A 133 7.51 13.16 8.60
CA GLN A 133 6.42 12.18 8.51
C GLN A 133 6.30 11.37 9.82
N LEU A 134 5.09 11.31 10.36
CA LEU A 134 4.77 10.50 11.52
C LEU A 134 4.55 9.04 11.09
N LYS A 135 4.93 8.13 11.99
CA LYS A 135 4.73 6.69 11.81
C LYS A 135 3.94 6.15 12.98
N LYS A 136 3.13 5.13 12.73
CA LYS A 136 2.43 4.34 13.74
C LYS A 136 2.82 2.87 13.63
N HIS A 137 2.74 2.19 14.76
CA HIS A 137 2.91 0.73 14.81
C HIS A 137 1.59 0.05 14.44
N VAL A 138 1.65 -0.88 13.50
CA VAL A 138 0.50 -1.71 13.09
C VAL A 138 0.86 -3.19 13.25
N HIS A 139 -0.11 -3.98 13.70
CA HIS A 139 0.02 -5.43 13.74
C HIS A 139 0.08 -6.00 12.33
N ILE A 140 0.93 -7.00 12.13
CA ILE A 140 0.96 -7.82 10.92
C ILE A 140 -0.42 -8.49 10.79
N ALA A 141 -0.96 -8.54 9.58
CA ALA A 141 -2.22 -9.22 9.34
C ALA A 141 -2.10 -10.72 9.67
N ASP A 142 -3.14 -11.27 10.29
CA ASP A 142 -3.28 -12.71 10.45
C ASP A 142 -3.28 -13.40 9.08
N ARG A 143 -2.78 -14.64 9.05
CA ARG A 143 -2.86 -15.48 7.87
C ARG A 143 -4.15 -16.30 7.91
N ARG A 144 -4.41 -17.04 6.83
CA ARG A 144 -5.50 -17.99 6.77
C ARG A 144 -4.93 -19.36 6.45
N PHE A 145 -5.43 -20.38 7.12
CA PHE A 145 -5.18 -21.78 6.77
C PHE A 145 -5.93 -22.14 5.47
N ALA A 146 -5.65 -23.33 4.93
CA ALA A 146 -6.28 -23.81 3.70
C ALA A 146 -7.81 -23.95 3.82
N ASP A 147 -8.31 -24.20 5.02
CA ASP A 147 -9.74 -24.26 5.36
C ASP A 147 -10.39 -22.86 5.55
N GLY A 148 -9.60 -21.79 5.37
CA GLY A 148 -10.05 -20.40 5.50
C GLY A 148 -10.04 -19.85 6.93
N THR A 149 -9.72 -20.67 7.94
CA THR A 149 -9.68 -20.24 9.34
C THR A 149 -8.49 -19.29 9.60
N PRO A 150 -8.63 -18.29 10.48
CA PRO A 150 -7.54 -17.36 10.76
C PRO A 150 -6.39 -18.06 11.50
N GLN A 151 -5.18 -17.99 10.95
CA GLN A 151 -3.94 -18.30 11.64
C GLN A 151 -3.41 -17.02 12.28
N SER A 152 -3.69 -16.83 13.57
CA SER A 152 -3.15 -15.67 14.28
C SER A 152 -1.63 -15.78 14.44
N LEU A 153 -0.95 -14.69 14.11
CA LEU A 153 0.49 -14.56 14.33
C LEU A 153 0.82 -14.13 15.78
N TYR A 154 -0.21 -13.88 16.58
CA TYR A 154 -0.10 -13.39 17.94
C TYR A 154 -0.74 -14.36 18.92
N PHE A 155 -0.14 -14.45 20.10
CA PHE A 155 -0.81 -15.11 21.21
C PHE A 155 -2.07 -14.35 21.60
N PRO A 156 -3.16 -15.05 21.97
CA PRO A 156 -4.36 -14.40 22.45
C PRO A 156 -4.02 -13.49 23.62
N ARG A 157 -4.52 -12.25 23.56
CA ARG A 157 -4.27 -11.27 24.61
C ARG A 157 -4.98 -11.74 25.87
N VAL A 158 -4.25 -12.34 26.80
CA VAL A 158 -4.79 -12.64 28.13
C VAL A 158 -5.07 -11.31 28.82
N ILE A 159 -6.34 -10.91 28.86
CA ILE A 159 -6.79 -9.81 29.70
C ILE A 159 -6.63 -10.32 31.14
N ARG A 160 -5.57 -9.88 31.83
CA ARG A 160 -5.44 -10.09 33.27
C ARG A 160 -6.51 -9.25 33.96
N GLY A 161 -7.70 -9.81 34.11
CA GLY A 161 -8.85 -9.17 34.74
C GLY A 161 -9.91 -10.14 35.25
N LEU A 162 -9.91 -11.41 34.81
CA LEU A 162 -10.64 -12.47 35.49
C LEU A 162 -9.67 -13.61 35.79
N GLY A 163 -9.58 -13.97 37.06
CA GLY A 163 -8.72 -15.07 37.50
C GLY A 163 -9.18 -16.38 36.86
N SER A 164 -8.24 -17.14 36.29
CA SER A 164 -8.01 -18.52 36.69
C SER A 164 -6.77 -19.11 36.02
N SER A 165 -6.12 -19.96 36.81
CA SER A 165 -5.12 -21.01 36.54
C SER A 165 -3.95 -20.73 35.59
N LYS A 166 -2.77 -20.68 36.22
CA LYS A 166 -1.48 -21.01 35.60
C LYS A 166 -1.51 -22.47 35.14
N ALA A 167 -1.38 -22.74 33.85
CA ALA A 167 -0.89 -24.01 33.35
C ALA A 167 0.45 -23.73 32.65
N TRP A 168 1.54 -24.19 33.25
CA TRP A 168 2.86 -24.21 32.64
C TRP A 168 2.92 -25.44 31.74
N LEU A 169 3.16 -25.26 30.44
CA LEU A 169 3.77 -26.29 29.60
C LEU A 169 5.16 -25.81 29.22
N ARG A 170 6.15 -26.43 29.86
CA ARG A 170 7.54 -26.44 29.40
C ARG A 170 7.66 -27.49 28.30
N SER A 171 8.32 -27.12 27.20
CA SER A 171 9.18 -28.05 26.47
C SER A 171 10.61 -27.82 26.94
#